data_AF-A0A1E7FNE6-F1
#
_entry.id   AF-A0A1E7FNE6-F1
#
_cell.length_a   1.000
_cell.length_b   1.000
_cell.length_c   1.000
_cell.angle_alpha   90.00
_cell.angle_beta   90.00
_cell.angle_gamma   90.00
#
_symmetry.space_group_name_H-M   'P 1'
#
loop_
_entity.id
_entity.type
_entity.pdbx_description
1 polymer ?
#
loop_
_entity_poly.entity_id
_entity_poly.type
_entity_poly.pdbx_seq_one_letter_code
_entity_poly.pdbx_strand_id
1 'polypeptide(L)'
;MNVMTITWLTTIDNSGLFVCSINKKRYTAELLNVSSVFVLNVPTRDMEDTILRIGSCSGRDVDKFHKFGLQICCPGWSSSSSLRHEHDDKKRKTIKNAIALSDCIAHTVCTVQSKQDQGQHWLLVCKQEFSWCRKVYFEDGKRFRRNSDSLPPYLTFLGSQTFGSVV
;
A
#
# COMPACT_ATOMS: atom_id res chain seq x y z
N MET A 1 -6.50 13.00 -1.87
CA MET A 1 -6.22 11.63 -1.36
C MET A 1 -6.80 10.64 -2.36
N ASN A 2 -6.18 9.48 -2.59
CA ASN A 2 -6.69 8.46 -3.52
C ASN A 2 -6.21 7.07 -3.09
N VAL A 3 -6.87 6.04 -3.58
CA VAL A 3 -6.44 4.64 -3.49
C VAL A 3 -6.52 3.96 -4.86
N MET A 4 -5.56 3.09 -5.14
CA MET A 4 -5.55 2.26 -6.34
C MET A 4 -4.99 0.88 -6.02
N THR A 5 -5.30 -0.09 -6.87
CA THR A 5 -4.66 -1.40 -6.85
C THR A 5 -3.39 -1.38 -7.70
N ILE A 6 -2.34 -2.04 -7.23
CA ILE A 6 -1.08 -2.17 -7.96
C ILE A 6 -0.52 -3.58 -7.76
N THR A 7 -0.08 -4.18 -8.86
CA THR A 7 0.44 -5.56 -8.89
C THR A 7 1.80 -5.62 -9.60
N TRP A 8 2.13 -4.60 -10.39
CA TRP A 8 3.41 -4.49 -11.09
C TRP A 8 4.44 -3.82 -10.17
N LEU A 9 4.89 -4.57 -9.17
CA LEU A 9 5.97 -4.17 -8.26
C LEU A 9 6.86 -5.37 -7.90
N THR A 10 8.13 -5.11 -7.61
CA THR A 10 9.07 -6.13 -7.11
C THR A 10 10.22 -5.47 -6.34
N THR A 11 10.78 -6.17 -5.36
CA THR A 11 11.94 -5.72 -4.60
C THR A 11 13.21 -5.68 -5.46
N ILE A 12 14.06 -4.69 -5.25
CA ILE A 12 15.38 -4.56 -5.91
C ILE A 12 16.47 -5.20 -5.04
N ASP A 13 16.47 -4.89 -3.74
CA ASP A 13 17.50 -5.34 -2.80
C ASP A 13 17.00 -5.42 -1.34
N ASN A 14 17.90 -5.78 -0.43
CA ASN A 14 17.63 -5.88 1.01
C ASN A 14 17.66 -4.53 1.76
N SER A 15 17.88 -3.40 1.07
CA SER A 15 17.88 -2.06 1.66
C SER A 15 16.48 -1.42 1.69
N GLY A 16 15.46 -2.18 1.29
CA GLY A 16 14.08 -1.72 1.19
C GLY A 16 13.76 -1.01 -0.12
N LEU A 17 14.63 -1.10 -1.14
CA LEU A 17 14.34 -0.57 -2.46
C LEU A 17 13.46 -1.54 -3.25
N PHE A 18 12.51 -0.98 -3.98
CA PHE A 18 11.63 -1.72 -4.89
C PHE A 18 11.30 -0.89 -6.11
N VAL A 19 10.95 -1.56 -7.22
CA VAL A 19 10.39 -0.90 -8.39
C VAL A 19 8.88 -1.11 -8.43
N CYS A 20 8.15 -0.13 -8.95
CA CYS A 20 6.77 -0.32 -9.37
C CYS A 20 6.47 0.42 -10.67
N SER A 21 5.56 -0.13 -11.47
CA SER A 21 5.11 0.47 -12.73
C SER A 21 3.70 1.01 -12.57
N ILE A 22 3.53 2.30 -12.88
CA ILE A 22 2.23 2.97 -12.80
C ILE A 22 1.87 3.57 -14.16
N ASN A 23 0.68 3.24 -14.66
CA ASN A 23 0.18 3.82 -15.90
C ASN A 23 -0.06 5.33 -15.70
N LYS A 24 0.42 6.16 -16.64
CA LYS A 24 0.36 7.62 -16.56
C LYS A 24 -1.06 8.18 -16.49
N LYS A 25 -2.07 7.43 -16.95
CA LYS A 25 -3.48 7.85 -16.89
C LYS A 25 -4.11 7.66 -15.51
N ARG A 26 -3.48 6.92 -14.59
CA ARG A 26 -4.01 6.72 -13.24
C ARG A 26 -3.97 8.03 -12.46
N TYR A 27 -5.04 8.36 -11.75
CA TYR A 27 -5.08 9.56 -10.90
C TYR A 27 -3.95 9.57 -9.85
N THR A 28 -3.56 8.40 -9.33
CA THR A 28 -2.40 8.28 -8.44
C THR A 28 -1.09 8.75 -9.09
N ALA A 29 -0.89 8.58 -10.40
CA ALA A 29 0.33 9.03 -11.07
C ALA A 29 0.45 10.57 -11.07
N GLU A 30 -0.67 11.28 -11.13
CA GLU A 30 -0.73 12.73 -10.99
C GLU A 30 -0.44 13.18 -9.56
N LEU A 31 -1.05 12.51 -8.57
CA LEU A 31 -0.80 12.81 -7.15
C LEU A 31 0.66 12.58 -6.76
N LEU A 32 1.33 11.61 -7.38
CA LEU A 32 2.76 11.35 -7.17
C LEU A 32 3.69 12.47 -7.70
N ASN A 33 3.18 13.39 -8.53
CA ASN A 33 3.94 14.59 -8.90
C ASN A 33 3.92 15.66 -7.80
N VAL A 34 2.93 15.60 -6.90
CA VAL A 34 2.77 16.56 -5.79
C VAL A 34 3.38 16.02 -4.50
N SER A 35 3.24 14.71 -4.26
CA SER A 35 3.77 14.01 -3.09
C SER A 35 4.59 12.80 -3.51
N SER A 36 5.82 12.69 -3.05
CA SER A 36 6.62 11.48 -3.22
C SER A 36 6.29 10.38 -2.20
N VAL A 37 5.41 10.64 -1.23
CA VAL A 37 5.05 9.71 -0.15
C VAL A 37 3.73 9.00 -0.47
N PHE A 38 3.70 7.69 -0.27
CA PHE A 38 2.50 6.87 -0.36
C PHE A 38 2.56 5.68 0.63
N VAL A 39 1.44 4.98 0.80
CA VAL A 39 1.36 3.78 1.65
C VAL A 39 0.96 2.58 0.80
N LEU A 40 1.77 1.52 0.82
CA LEU A 40 1.36 0.19 0.36
C LEU A 40 0.54 -0.47 1.46
N ASN A 41 -0.62 -0.98 1.07
CA ASN A 41 -1.53 -1.71 1.95
C ASN A 41 -1.61 -3.15 1.45
N VAL A 42 -1.53 -4.13 2.35
CA VAL A 42 -1.70 -5.54 1.99
C VAL A 42 -3.09 -6.01 2.43
N PRO A 43 -4.01 -6.25 1.49
CA PRO A 43 -5.34 -6.73 1.81
C PRO A 43 -5.40 -8.26 1.87
N THR A 44 -6.49 -8.77 2.41
CA THR A 44 -6.80 -10.19 2.54
C THR A 44 -7.94 -10.64 1.64
N ARG A 45 -8.17 -11.95 1.56
CA ARG A 45 -9.15 -12.59 0.68
C ARG A 45 -10.59 -12.07 0.83
N ASP A 46 -10.99 -11.73 2.04
CA ASP A 46 -12.29 -11.12 2.36
C ASP A 46 -12.48 -9.73 1.73
N MET A 47 -11.41 -9.10 1.23
CA MET A 47 -11.45 -7.79 0.58
C MET A 47 -11.46 -7.85 -0.96
N GLU A 48 -11.50 -9.05 -1.58
CA GLU A 48 -11.37 -9.23 -3.03
C GLU A 48 -12.31 -8.33 -3.87
N ASP A 49 -13.62 -8.33 -3.57
CA ASP A 49 -14.61 -7.50 -4.28
C ASP A 49 -14.26 -6.00 -4.19
N THR A 50 -13.94 -5.53 -2.98
CA THR A 50 -13.56 -4.14 -2.73
C THR A 50 -12.33 -3.74 -3.53
N ILE A 51 -11.31 -4.61 -3.59
CA ILE A 51 -10.08 -4.37 -4.36
C ILE A 51 -10.38 -4.24 -5.86
N LEU A 52 -11.21 -5.13 -6.42
CA LEU A 52 -11.62 -5.04 -7.83
C LEU A 52 -12.36 -3.73 -8.13
N ARG A 53 -13.28 -3.34 -7.24
CA ARG A 53 -14.03 -2.08 -7.36
C ARG A 53 -13.13 -0.85 -7.24
N ILE A 54 -12.10 -0.87 -6.38
CA ILE A 54 -11.08 0.17 -6.31
C ILE A 54 -10.29 0.27 -7.63
N GLY A 55 -9.90 -0.87 -8.21
CA GLY A 55 -9.08 -0.93 -9.43
C GLY A 55 -9.81 -0.54 -10.72
N SER A 56 -11.14 -0.72 -10.74
CA SER A 56 -12.01 -0.50 -11.91
C SER A 56 -12.52 0.93 -12.07
N CYS A 57 -12.29 1.82 -11.09
CA CYS A 57 -12.68 3.23 -11.19
C CYS A 57 -11.50 4.20 -10.99
N SER A 58 -11.70 5.44 -11.43
CA SER A 58 -10.73 6.54 -11.27
C SER A 58 -11.08 7.37 -10.04
N GLY A 59 -10.07 7.73 -9.24
CA GLY A 59 -10.24 8.66 -8.12
C GLY A 59 -10.42 10.12 -8.55
N ARG A 60 -10.29 10.39 -9.86
CA ARG A 60 -10.55 11.70 -10.45
C ARG A 60 -12.04 12.05 -10.40
N ASP A 61 -12.88 11.03 -10.54
CA ASP A 61 -14.33 11.19 -10.73
C ASP A 61 -15.12 10.61 -9.55
N VAL A 62 -14.46 9.82 -8.69
CA VAL A 62 -15.10 9.05 -7.62
C VAL A 62 -14.30 9.17 -6.33
N ASP A 63 -14.95 9.62 -5.26
CA ASP A 63 -14.45 9.41 -3.91
C ASP A 63 -14.60 7.92 -3.54
N LYS A 64 -13.51 7.18 -3.75
CA LYS A 64 -13.46 5.73 -3.49
C LYS A 64 -13.59 5.39 -2.02
N PHE A 65 -13.17 6.28 -1.12
CA PHE A 65 -13.26 6.02 0.32
C PHE A 65 -14.72 6.04 0.74
N HIS A 66 -15.45 7.09 0.35
CA HIS A 66 -16.88 7.18 0.61
C HIS A 66 -17.67 6.08 -0.12
N LYS A 67 -17.44 5.89 -1.43
CA LYS A 67 -18.20 4.94 -2.26
C LYS A 67 -18.09 3.48 -1.80
N PHE A 68 -16.95 3.09 -1.24
CA PHE A 68 -16.69 1.71 -0.82
C PHE A 68 -16.61 1.56 0.71
N GLY A 69 -16.93 2.60 1.47
CA GLY A 69 -16.91 2.55 2.93
C GLY A 69 -15.53 2.27 3.52
N LEU A 70 -14.45 2.67 2.82
CA LEU A 70 -13.08 2.35 3.22
C LEU A 70 -12.71 3.08 4.50
N GLN A 71 -12.40 2.30 5.53
CA GLN A 71 -11.94 2.82 6.80
C GLN A 71 -10.44 3.13 6.72
N ILE A 72 -10.07 4.30 7.25
CA ILE A 72 -8.69 4.79 7.22
C ILE A 72 -8.10 4.86 8.62
N CYS A 73 -6.80 4.66 8.72
CA CYS A 73 -6.05 4.86 9.95
C CYS A 73 -4.66 5.43 9.67
N CYS A 74 -3.95 5.81 10.72
CA CYS A 74 -2.51 6.02 10.62
C CYS A 74 -1.82 4.68 10.30
N PRO A 75 -0.71 4.69 9.53
CA PRO A 75 0.12 3.49 9.36
C PRO A 75 0.46 2.83 10.70
N GLY A 76 0.50 1.49 10.69
CA GLY A 76 0.66 0.70 11.91
C GLY A 76 -0.51 0.72 12.90
N TRP A 77 -1.73 1.12 12.47
CA TRP A 77 -2.92 1.21 13.33
C TRP A 77 -2.70 2.06 14.59
N SER A 78 -1.74 2.98 14.52
CA SER A 78 -1.36 3.82 15.65
C SER A 78 -2.39 4.91 15.87
N SER A 79 -2.58 5.29 17.13
CA SER A 79 -3.35 6.50 17.43
C SER A 79 -2.63 7.74 16.90
N SER A 80 -3.37 8.78 16.51
CA SER A 80 -2.78 10.07 16.09
C SER A 80 -1.90 10.71 17.17
N SER A 81 -2.06 10.31 18.44
CA SER A 81 -1.21 10.70 19.58
C SER A 81 0.14 9.99 19.59
N SER A 82 0.21 8.71 19.19
CA SER A 82 1.45 7.92 19.19
C SER A 82 2.50 8.48 18.23
N LEU A 83 2.07 9.06 17.10
CA LEU A 83 2.96 9.72 16.13
C LEU A 83 3.57 11.03 16.66
N ARG A 84 2.98 11.64 17.70
CA ARG A 84 3.47 12.90 18.29
C ARG A 84 4.68 12.70 19.19
N HIS A 85 4.87 11.49 19.72
CA HIS A 85 5.99 11.08 20.58
C HIS A 85 7.12 10.40 19.81
N GLU A 86 7.08 10.38 18.48
CA GLU A 86 8.18 9.89 17.67
C GLU A 86 9.36 10.86 17.77
N HIS A 87 10.44 10.42 18.42
CA HIS A 87 11.66 11.22 18.63
C HIS A 87 12.49 11.41 17.35
N ASP A 88 12.21 10.64 16.30
CA ASP A 88 12.81 10.80 14.98
C ASP A 88 11.99 11.82 14.15
N ASP A 89 12.48 13.04 14.08
CA ASP A 89 11.87 14.15 13.32
C ASP A 89 11.72 13.82 11.82
N LYS A 90 12.64 13.03 11.25
CA LYS A 90 12.58 12.62 9.85
C LYS A 90 11.43 11.64 9.64
N LYS A 91 11.30 10.66 10.52
CA LYS A 91 10.16 9.71 10.54
C LYS A 91 8.84 10.47 10.70
N ARG A 92 8.76 11.39 11.67
CA ARG A 92 7.57 12.20 11.93
C ARG A 92 7.14 13.03 10.73
N LYS A 93 8.10 13.65 10.01
CA LYS A 93 7.81 14.44 8.81
C LYS A 93 7.29 13.59 7.66
N THR A 94 7.85 12.38 7.46
CA THR A 94 7.42 11.44 6.42
C THR A 94 6.03 10.86 6.68
N ILE A 95 5.71 10.52 7.92
CA ILE A 95 4.42 9.88 8.28
C ILE A 95 3.29 10.88 8.53
N LYS A 96 3.58 12.19 8.67
CA LYS A 96 2.60 13.22 9.09
C LYS A 96 1.29 13.21 8.29
N ASN A 97 1.36 12.89 7.00
CA ASN A 97 0.21 12.89 6.09
C ASN A 97 -0.05 11.50 5.48
N ALA A 98 0.62 10.46 5.98
CA ALA A 98 0.44 9.10 5.47
C ALA A 98 -0.87 8.51 6.00
N ILE A 99 -1.67 7.93 5.11
CA ILE A 99 -2.97 7.36 5.42
C ILE A 99 -2.98 5.92 4.89
N ALA A 100 -3.43 4.99 5.74
CA ALA A 100 -3.51 3.57 5.46
C ALA A 100 -4.97 3.08 5.57
N LEU A 101 -5.26 1.89 5.02
CA LEU A 101 -6.57 1.25 5.13
C LEU A 101 -6.59 0.37 6.39
N SER A 102 -7.51 0.64 7.32
CA SER A 102 -7.50 -0.02 8.64
C SER A 102 -7.59 -1.54 8.59
N ASP A 103 -8.29 -2.05 7.58
CA ASP A 103 -8.64 -3.47 7.48
C ASP A 103 -7.54 -4.29 6.80
N CYS A 104 -6.54 -3.62 6.20
CA CYS A 104 -5.37 -4.31 5.67
C CYS A 104 -4.52 -4.90 6.80
N ILE A 105 -3.72 -5.91 6.48
CA ILE A 105 -2.90 -6.65 7.45
C ILE A 105 -1.47 -6.14 7.55
N ALA A 106 -1.04 -5.31 6.60
CA ALA A 106 0.26 -4.66 6.61
C ALA A 106 0.18 -3.29 5.95
N HIS A 107 0.98 -2.36 6.49
CA HIS A 107 1.15 -1.01 6.00
C HIS A 107 2.62 -0.74 5.78
N THR A 108 3.00 -0.25 4.61
CA THR A 108 4.37 0.21 4.35
C THR A 108 4.35 1.62 3.81
N VAL A 109 4.93 2.55 4.55
CA VAL A 109 5.14 3.93 4.10
C VAL A 109 6.34 3.93 3.16
N CYS A 110 6.14 4.46 1.96
CA CYS A 110 7.11 4.46 0.89
C CYS A 110 7.39 5.88 0.39
N THR A 111 8.60 6.09 -0.12
CA THR A 111 8.99 7.30 -0.85
C THR A 111 9.39 6.96 -2.28
N VAL A 112 9.00 7.79 -3.25
CA VAL A 112 9.52 7.72 -4.63
C VAL A 112 10.90 8.36 -4.66
N GLN A 113 11.91 7.58 -5.04
CA GLN A 113 13.32 8.00 -5.14
C GLN A 113 13.65 8.51 -6.53
N SER A 114 13.14 7.83 -7.56
CA SER A 114 13.29 8.26 -8.95
C SER A 114 12.13 7.79 -9.81
N LYS A 115 11.95 8.47 -10.95
CA LYS A 115 10.88 8.23 -11.92
C LYS A 115 11.47 8.20 -13.32
N GLN A 116 11.21 7.13 -14.07
CA GLN A 116 11.68 6.93 -15.44
C GLN A 116 10.49 6.80 -16.39
N ASP A 117 10.56 7.48 -17.53
CA ASP A 117 9.56 7.36 -18.60
C ASP A 117 9.73 6.03 -19.34
N GLN A 118 8.65 5.24 -19.40
CA GLN A 118 8.58 4.00 -20.18
C GLN A 118 7.37 4.03 -21.14
N GLY A 119 7.12 5.18 -21.77
CA GLY A 119 6.01 5.39 -22.70
C GLY A 119 4.69 5.63 -21.98
N GLN A 120 3.83 4.61 -21.90
CA GLN A 120 2.51 4.74 -21.24
C GLN A 120 2.59 4.64 -19.71
N HIS A 121 3.74 4.23 -19.19
CA HIS A 121 3.96 4.00 -17.76
C HIS A 121 5.13 4.83 -17.25
N TRP A 122 5.07 5.17 -15.96
CA TRP A 122 6.25 5.53 -15.18
C TRP A 122 6.79 4.27 -14.52
N LEU A 123 8.10 4.04 -14.63
CA LEU A 123 8.81 3.11 -13.77
C LEU A 123 9.37 3.90 -12.58
N LEU A 124 8.92 3.56 -11.38
CA LEU A 124 9.29 4.25 -10.15
C LEU A 124 10.26 3.38 -9.36
N VAL A 125 11.41 3.93 -8.98
CA VAL A 125 12.23 3.36 -7.90
C VAL A 125 11.74 3.97 -6.61
N CYS A 126 11.37 3.12 -5.65
CA CYS A 126 10.78 3.52 -4.39
C CYS A 126 11.58 2.91 -3.23
N LYS A 127 11.50 3.55 -2.07
CA LYS A 127 12.10 3.07 -0.83
C LYS A 127 11.03 2.84 0.22
N GLN A 128 11.08 1.69 0.89
CA GLN A 128 10.32 1.43 2.10
C GLN A 128 10.97 2.19 3.26
N GLU A 129 10.23 3.10 3.88
CA GLU A 129 10.72 3.87 5.03
C GLU A 129 10.35 3.16 6.34
N PHE A 130 9.07 2.78 6.47
CA PHE A 130 8.53 2.13 7.66
C PHE A 130 7.48 1.10 7.30
N SER A 131 7.50 -0.06 7.95
CA SER A 131 6.57 -1.16 7.71
C SER A 131 5.98 -1.65 9.02
N TRP A 132 4.70 -2.01 8.97
CA TRP A 132 3.97 -2.66 10.04
C TRP A 132 3.22 -3.85 9.48
N CYS A 133 3.13 -4.90 10.28
CA CYS A 133 2.34 -6.08 9.97
C CYS A 133 1.59 -6.51 11.23
N ARG A 134 0.36 -6.99 11.06
CA ARG A 134 -0.36 -7.69 12.13
C ARG A 134 0.48 -8.88 12.59
N LYS A 135 0.68 -9.03 13.90
CA LYS A 135 1.54 -10.08 14.47
C LYS A 135 1.14 -11.49 14.02
N VAL A 136 -0.16 -11.75 13.87
CA VAL A 136 -0.70 -13.03 13.39
C VAL A 136 -0.34 -13.36 11.92
N TYR A 137 0.20 -12.40 11.17
CA TYR A 137 0.74 -12.59 9.82
C TYR A 137 2.28 -12.51 9.76
N PHE A 138 2.96 -12.33 10.89
CA PHE A 138 4.43 -12.19 10.97
C PHE A 138 4.97 -12.69 12.31
N GLU A 139 4.45 -13.82 12.79
CA GLU A 139 4.64 -14.30 14.16
C GLU A 139 6.10 -14.62 14.50
N ASP A 140 6.83 -15.22 13.56
CA ASP A 140 8.23 -15.63 13.74
C ASP A 140 9.23 -14.49 13.47
N GLY A 141 8.74 -13.30 13.11
CA GLY A 141 9.58 -12.14 12.78
C GLY A 141 10.40 -12.31 11.49
N LYS A 142 10.16 -13.36 10.71
CA LYS A 142 10.95 -13.71 9.52
C LYS A 142 10.09 -13.92 8.28
N ARG A 143 8.89 -14.47 8.43
CA ARG A 143 8.03 -14.89 7.33
C ARG A 143 6.71 -14.15 7.37
N PHE A 144 6.36 -13.52 6.27
CA PHE A 144 5.06 -12.90 6.08
C PHE A 144 4.06 -13.95 5.62
N ARG A 145 3.34 -14.54 6.58
CA ARG A 145 2.31 -15.57 6.37
C ARG A 145 1.38 -15.63 7.57
N ARG A 146 0.14 -16.05 7.34
CA ARG A 146 -0.80 -16.35 8.43
C ARG A 146 -0.24 -17.45 9.34
N ASN A 147 -0.48 -17.34 10.65
CA ASN A 147 -0.12 -18.36 11.62
C ASN A 147 -1.25 -19.41 11.85
N SER A 148 -2.43 -19.19 11.28
CA SER A 148 -3.59 -20.08 11.40
C SER A 148 -4.43 -20.07 10.12
N ASP A 149 -5.00 -21.22 9.77
CA ASP A 149 -5.92 -21.36 8.63
C ASP A 149 -7.25 -20.64 8.81
N SER A 150 -7.60 -20.28 10.06
CA SER A 150 -8.77 -19.47 10.39
C SER A 150 -8.65 -18.02 9.89
N LEU A 151 -7.43 -17.54 9.65
CA LEU A 151 -7.17 -16.20 9.16
C LEU A 151 -7.23 -16.17 7.63
N PRO A 152 -7.87 -15.13 7.03
CA PRO A 152 -7.94 -15.03 5.58
C PRO A 152 -6.52 -14.84 5.02
N PRO A 153 -6.12 -15.58 3.97
CA PRO A 153 -4.83 -15.40 3.34
C PRO A 153 -4.76 -14.04 2.64
N TYR A 154 -3.53 -13.56 2.41
CA TYR A 154 -3.32 -12.36 1.61
C TYR A 154 -3.22 -12.71 0.13
N LEU A 155 -3.47 -11.70 -0.70
CA LEU A 155 -3.75 -11.89 -2.12
C LEU A 155 -2.50 -11.72 -2.99
N THR A 156 -2.44 -12.51 -4.06
CA THR A 156 -1.63 -12.25 -5.25
C THR A 156 -2.53 -12.11 -6.46
N PHE A 157 -2.18 -11.26 -7.42
CA PHE A 157 -3.03 -11.04 -8.59
C PHE A 157 -2.57 -11.90 -9.77
N LEU A 158 -3.49 -12.68 -10.34
CA LEU A 158 -3.20 -13.62 -11.43
C LEU A 158 -3.54 -13.06 -12.82
N GLY A 159 -4.16 -11.88 -12.89
CA GLY A 159 -4.66 -11.30 -14.13
C GLY A 159 -6.17 -11.50 -14.29
N SER A 160 -6.77 -10.79 -15.24
CA SER A 160 -8.20 -10.92 -15.60
C SER A 160 -9.18 -10.83 -14.42
N GLN A 161 -8.88 -9.96 -13.43
CA GLN A 161 -9.68 -9.80 -12.20
C GLN A 161 -9.68 -11.03 -11.27
N THR A 162 -8.72 -11.94 -11.45
CA THR A 162 -8.55 -13.15 -10.66
C THR A 162 -7.41 -12.98 -9.65
N PHE A 163 -7.63 -13.47 -8.43
CA PHE A 163 -6.61 -13.53 -7.38
C PHE A 163 -6.23 -14.98 -7.06
N GLY A 164 -4.99 -15.15 -6.64
CA GLY A 164 -4.52 -16.28 -5.87
C GLY A 164 -4.36 -15.88 -4.41
N SER A 165 -4.25 -16.86 -3.53
CA SER A 165 -4.02 -16.66 -2.10
C SER A 165 -2.65 -17.21 -1.73
N VAL A 166 -1.93 -16.49 -0.86
CA VAL A 166 -0.71 -17.02 -0.25
C VAL A 166 -1.08 -17.73 1.06
N VAL A 167 -0.88 -19.04 1.07
CA VAL A 167 -1.25 -19.95 2.17
C VAL A 167 -0.07 -20.32 3.05
#